data_AF-A0A7W0H9P1-F1
#
_entry.id   AF-A0A7W0H9P1-F1
#
_cell.length_a   1.000
_cell.length_b   1.000
_cell.length_c   1.000
_cell.angle_alpha   90.00
_cell.angle_beta   90.00
_cell.angle_gamma   90.00
#
_symmetry.space_group_name_H-M   'P 1'
#
loop_
_entity.id
_entity.type
_entity.pdbx_description
1 polymer ?
#
loop_
_entity_poly.entity_id
_entity_poly.type
_entity_poly.pdbx_seq_one_letter_code
_entity_poly.pdbx_strand_id
1 'polypeptide(L)'
;MPGNRLVGMNGIAVEVPKDWGTNETQPAKCDGESVPVANTVVFPVEGGLFLTPCMLPQGWSSLHVVSLDDSAVAEAIPDYEAAGDIDGVPVFRSHVRPRICGRSCLPNQFNGALILPSENVLMFVNSPQKSIIEDVLGSVRLIPEGYTAVPNLAGLYDDSEVAPIVQEAGLIWENRCPEGADCDIAPIEATDPAAGSVVPVGTPVRAVSADQNAGADVEPTPDELFCDSGSIRVIQYKMVLPDRSETLDDALRPWMEPASGDTKVVMYNTADSAQVTVLNAEGEAYRDVTLIRGSTGGWGVSRVKTCSAEKAPNETPDIASLPAPTGAEMLGTWRAIGIRGRQVAEITFDHDNAWMSWRGYDGCNWVNGRVDLGPNGAFSTHHNSTTLRLCGPPRERKPTAANSVVGASQVRLVNGHLTFYDATDSLLGTFVRATN
;
A
#
# COMPACT_ATOMS: atom_id res chain seq x y z
N MET A 1 -1.08 14.13 20.11
CA MET A 1 -0.49 12.92 20.76
C MET A 1 0.39 12.16 19.76
N PRO A 2 1.42 11.36 20.15
CA PRO A 2 2.12 10.51 19.19
C PRO A 2 1.11 9.58 18.51
N GLY A 3 1.05 9.59 17.17
CA GLY A 3 0.13 8.74 16.41
C GLY A 3 -1.20 9.38 15.98
N ASN A 4 -1.38 10.69 16.14
CA ASN A 4 -2.51 11.44 15.56
C ASN A 4 -2.08 12.26 14.34
N ARG A 5 -3.02 12.58 13.45
CA ARG A 5 -2.90 13.58 12.37
C ARG A 5 -3.93 14.69 12.57
N LEU A 6 -3.59 15.91 12.18
CA LEU A 6 -4.54 17.03 12.20
C LEU A 6 -5.36 17.04 10.91
N VAL A 7 -6.62 17.41 11.02
CA VAL A 7 -7.55 17.64 9.92
C VAL A 7 -8.11 19.04 10.07
N GLY A 8 -7.97 19.87 9.05
CA GLY A 8 -8.50 21.23 9.03
C GLY A 8 -9.70 21.37 8.10
N MET A 9 -10.72 22.12 8.51
CA MET A 9 -11.84 22.56 7.65
C MET A 9 -12.50 23.81 8.23
N ASN A 10 -12.84 24.81 7.39
CA ASN A 10 -13.56 26.02 7.77
C ASN A 10 -13.02 26.71 9.04
N GLY A 11 -11.70 26.93 9.11
CA GLY A 11 -11.09 27.59 10.26
C GLY A 11 -11.07 26.75 11.55
N ILE A 12 -11.34 25.44 11.46
CA ILE A 12 -11.27 24.51 12.59
C ILE A 12 -10.22 23.45 12.28
N ALA A 13 -9.51 23.01 13.31
CA ALA A 13 -8.61 21.88 13.28
C ALA A 13 -9.02 20.81 14.31
N VAL A 14 -8.87 19.54 13.97
CA VAL A 14 -9.18 18.40 14.84
C VAL A 14 -8.12 17.30 14.70
N GLU A 15 -7.70 16.72 15.83
CA GLU A 15 -6.82 15.55 15.81
C GLU A 15 -7.64 14.27 15.61
N VAL A 16 -7.22 13.44 14.67
CA VAL A 16 -7.73 12.07 14.47
C VAL A 16 -6.57 11.09 14.51
N PRO A 17 -6.80 9.80 14.85
CA PRO A 17 -5.74 8.79 14.77
C PRO A 17 -5.13 8.72 13.36
N LYS A 18 -3.81 8.56 13.27
CA LYS A 18 -3.04 8.66 12.02
C LYS A 18 -3.43 7.58 11.00
N ASP A 19 -3.95 6.46 11.47
CA ASP A 19 -4.44 5.34 10.65
C ASP A 19 -5.83 5.59 10.05
N TRP A 20 -6.52 6.68 10.43
CA TRP A 20 -7.80 7.04 9.82
C TRP A 20 -7.60 7.55 8.38
N GLY A 21 -8.33 6.97 7.44
CA GLY A 21 -8.43 7.46 6.07
C GLY A 21 -9.12 8.82 5.97
N THR A 22 -9.06 9.43 4.79
CA THR A 22 -9.90 10.57 4.40
C THR A 22 -10.74 10.12 3.21
N ASN A 23 -12.02 10.46 3.18
CA ASN A 23 -12.89 10.10 2.06
C ASN A 23 -13.74 11.31 1.62
N GLU A 24 -13.49 11.77 0.39
CA GLU A 24 -14.29 12.77 -0.33
C GLU A 24 -15.37 12.04 -1.14
N THR A 25 -16.29 11.35 -0.48
CA THR A 25 -17.33 10.63 -1.23
C THR A 25 -18.60 11.44 -1.32
N GLN A 26 -19.11 11.57 -2.55
CA GLN A 26 -20.52 11.88 -2.76
C GLN A 26 -21.36 10.81 -2.03
N PRO A 27 -22.26 11.19 -1.10
CA PRO A 27 -23.06 10.24 -0.30
C PRO A 27 -23.98 9.30 -1.10
N ALA A 28 -24.06 9.47 -2.42
CA ALA A 28 -25.20 9.02 -3.22
C ALA A 28 -25.04 7.66 -3.91
N LYS A 29 -23.84 7.07 -4.01
CA LYS A 29 -23.67 5.81 -4.74
C LYS A 29 -23.08 4.72 -3.85
N CYS A 30 -23.96 3.94 -3.27
CA CYS A 30 -23.63 2.66 -2.64
C CYS A 30 -23.26 1.60 -3.70
N ASP A 31 -22.40 1.94 -4.65
CA ASP A 31 -22.08 1.13 -5.83
C ASP A 31 -20.89 0.17 -5.61
N GLY A 32 -20.31 0.18 -4.40
CA GLY A 32 -19.19 -0.70 -4.03
C GLY A 32 -17.81 -0.18 -4.46
N GLU A 33 -17.75 0.88 -5.28
CA GLU A 33 -16.49 1.53 -5.66
C GLU A 33 -16.11 2.65 -4.68
N SER A 34 -17.10 3.21 -3.98
CA SER A 34 -16.95 4.33 -3.02
C SER A 34 -17.03 3.89 -1.54
N VAL A 35 -16.65 2.65 -1.21
CA VAL A 35 -16.72 2.17 0.19
C VAL A 35 -15.65 2.90 1.01
N PRO A 36 -16.01 3.55 2.14
CA PRO A 36 -15.02 4.23 2.96
C PRO A 36 -13.92 3.27 3.41
N VAL A 37 -12.71 3.79 3.62
CA VAL A 37 -11.66 3.02 4.31
C VAL A 37 -12.08 2.83 5.77
N ALA A 38 -11.67 1.72 6.40
CA ALA A 38 -11.91 1.51 7.82
C ALA A 38 -11.36 2.68 8.64
N ASN A 39 -12.20 3.24 9.50
CA ASN A 39 -11.94 4.49 10.24
C ASN A 39 -11.65 5.68 9.32
N THR A 40 -12.60 6.59 9.16
CA THR A 40 -12.45 7.65 8.15
C THR A 40 -12.94 9.01 8.59
N VAL A 41 -12.34 10.05 8.03
CA VAL A 41 -12.87 11.40 8.04
C VAL A 41 -13.66 11.61 6.75
N VAL A 42 -14.91 12.00 6.89
CA VAL A 42 -15.86 12.19 5.80
C VAL A 42 -16.20 13.66 5.70
N PHE A 43 -15.91 14.22 4.53
CA PHE A 43 -16.34 15.56 4.13
C PHE A 43 -17.57 15.41 3.24
N PRO A 44 -18.77 15.75 3.74
CA PRO A 44 -19.99 15.62 2.96
C PRO A 44 -19.98 16.67 1.84
N VAL A 45 -20.05 16.17 0.61
CA VAL A 45 -20.31 17.00 -0.57
C VAL A 45 -21.81 17.29 -0.59
N GLU A 46 -22.17 18.58 -0.55
CA GLU A 46 -23.52 19.17 -0.61
C GLU A 46 -24.74 18.22 -0.47
N GLY A 47 -25.53 18.40 0.60
CA GLY A 47 -26.94 17.96 0.64
C GLY A 47 -27.23 16.65 1.38
N GLY A 48 -26.72 16.47 2.60
CA GLY A 48 -27.24 15.41 3.46
C GLY A 48 -26.32 14.96 4.60
N LEU A 49 -26.73 15.30 5.83
CA LEU A 49 -26.22 14.72 7.09
C LEU A 49 -26.52 13.22 7.23
N PHE A 50 -27.59 12.78 6.56
CA PHE A 50 -28.09 11.43 6.68
C PHE A 50 -27.36 10.54 5.69
N LEU A 51 -26.27 9.96 6.19
CA LEU A 51 -25.69 8.73 5.68
C LEU A 51 -26.80 7.84 5.13
N THR A 52 -26.84 7.69 3.80
CA THR A 52 -27.55 6.59 3.17
C THR A 52 -27.11 5.32 3.93
N PRO A 53 -28.02 4.42 4.38
CA PRO A 53 -27.74 3.29 5.28
C PRO A 53 -26.66 2.28 4.82
N CYS A 54 -26.01 2.56 3.71
CA CYS A 54 -24.91 1.84 3.16
C CYS A 54 -23.64 2.09 3.99
N MET A 55 -23.42 1.21 4.95
CA MET A 55 -22.09 0.69 5.27
C MET A 55 -21.07 1.67 5.86
N LEU A 56 -21.15 1.88 7.18
CA LEU A 56 -19.96 1.61 7.98
C LEU A 56 -20.02 0.12 8.37
N PRO A 57 -19.13 -0.74 7.84
CA PRO A 57 -18.93 -2.08 8.36
C PRO A 57 -18.78 -2.08 9.89
N GLN A 58 -19.10 -3.22 10.52
CA GLN A 58 -19.05 -3.34 11.97
C GLN A 58 -17.71 -2.87 12.54
N GLY A 59 -17.77 -2.04 13.59
CA GLY A 59 -16.60 -1.62 14.36
C GLY A 59 -15.81 -0.44 13.78
N TRP A 60 -16.31 0.28 12.79
CA TRP A 60 -15.62 1.45 12.26
C TRP A 60 -15.97 2.72 13.03
N SER A 61 -14.99 3.62 13.11
CA SER A 61 -15.18 5.00 13.55
C SER A 61 -15.31 5.94 12.36
N SER A 62 -16.00 7.06 12.52
CA SER A 62 -16.04 8.09 11.51
C SER A 62 -16.17 9.47 12.14
N LEU A 63 -15.53 10.47 11.53
CA LEU A 63 -15.75 11.89 11.81
C LEU A 63 -16.43 12.51 10.59
N HIS A 64 -17.55 13.17 10.81
CA HIS A 64 -18.27 13.95 9.82
C HIS A 64 -18.21 15.41 10.22
N VAL A 65 -17.94 16.29 9.26
CA VAL A 65 -17.95 17.73 9.49
C VAL A 65 -18.92 18.36 8.51
N VAL A 66 -19.97 19.00 9.00
CA VAL A 66 -21.11 19.52 8.21
C VAL A 66 -21.35 20.98 8.52
N SER A 67 -21.82 21.74 7.54
CA SER A 67 -22.30 23.12 7.74
C SER A 67 -23.64 23.10 8.49
N LEU A 68 -23.90 24.05 9.40
CA LEU A 68 -25.21 24.16 10.07
C LEU A 68 -26.32 24.68 9.14
N ASP A 69 -25.96 25.28 8.01
CA ASP A 69 -26.93 25.71 6.99
C ASP A 69 -27.60 24.53 6.25
N ASP A 70 -27.06 23.31 6.38
CA ASP A 70 -27.73 22.13 5.83
C ASP A 70 -29.03 21.89 6.62
N SER A 71 -30.16 21.95 5.90
CA SER A 71 -31.51 21.79 6.45
C SER A 71 -31.69 20.52 7.29
N ALA A 72 -30.94 19.45 7.01
CA ALA A 72 -30.97 18.22 7.78
C ALA A 72 -30.34 18.36 9.18
N VAL A 73 -29.43 19.33 9.36
CA VAL A 73 -28.79 19.64 10.65
C VAL A 73 -29.75 20.37 11.56
N ALA A 74 -30.49 21.34 11.01
CA ALA A 74 -31.38 22.21 11.77
C ALA A 74 -32.43 21.43 12.58
N GLU A 75 -32.88 20.27 12.07
CA GLU A 75 -33.81 19.37 12.75
C GLU A 75 -33.16 18.53 13.88
N ALA A 76 -31.83 18.35 13.85
CA ALA A 76 -31.10 17.50 14.79
C ALA A 76 -30.60 18.23 16.06
N ILE A 77 -30.76 19.56 16.14
CA ILE A 77 -30.24 20.44 17.21
C ILE A 77 -30.95 20.37 18.61
N PRO A 78 -32.13 19.77 18.85
CA PRO A 78 -32.80 19.97 20.14
C PRO A 78 -32.16 19.29 21.37
N ASP A 79 -31.18 18.38 21.20
CA ASP A 79 -30.58 17.58 22.29
C ASP A 79 -29.16 18.01 22.73
N TYR A 80 -28.73 19.23 22.38
CA TYR A 80 -27.38 19.71 22.71
C TYR A 80 -27.36 20.57 23.98
N GLU A 81 -26.32 20.38 24.81
CA GLU A 81 -26.09 21.18 26.01
C GLU A 81 -24.87 22.09 25.81
N ALA A 82 -24.89 23.24 26.47
CA ALA A 82 -23.72 24.12 26.51
C ALA A 82 -22.55 23.37 27.17
N ALA A 83 -21.41 23.29 26.48
CA ALA A 83 -20.27 22.48 26.88
C ALA A 83 -19.01 23.29 27.22
N GLY A 84 -19.14 24.62 27.29
CA GLY A 84 -18.05 25.56 27.54
C GLY A 84 -17.68 26.34 26.29
N ASP A 85 -16.40 26.68 26.16
CA ASP A 85 -15.82 27.33 24.99
C ASP A 85 -14.60 26.56 24.46
N ILE A 86 -14.35 26.68 23.15
CA ILE A 86 -13.11 26.26 22.48
C ILE A 86 -12.48 27.51 21.92
N ASP A 87 -11.27 27.83 22.38
CA ASP A 87 -10.51 29.00 21.98
C ASP A 87 -11.34 30.31 22.08
N GLY A 88 -12.19 30.42 23.11
CA GLY A 88 -13.05 31.57 23.36
C GLY A 88 -14.39 31.56 22.62
N VAL A 89 -14.67 30.55 21.79
CA VAL A 89 -15.96 30.40 21.10
C VAL A 89 -16.86 29.44 21.87
N PRO A 90 -18.10 29.84 22.22
CA PRO A 90 -19.06 28.95 22.87
C PRO A 90 -19.37 27.73 22.01
N VAL A 91 -19.38 26.55 22.65
CA VAL A 91 -19.67 25.28 21.97
C VAL A 91 -20.82 24.54 22.65
N PHE A 92 -21.57 23.81 21.83
CA PHE A 92 -22.62 22.92 22.30
C PHE A 92 -22.23 21.49 22.00
N ARG A 93 -22.46 20.58 22.95
CA ARG A 93 -22.07 19.17 22.81
C ARG A 93 -23.26 18.27 23.08
N SER A 94 -23.40 17.22 22.29
CA SER A 94 -24.32 16.14 22.63
C SER A 94 -23.68 15.18 23.62
N HIS A 95 -24.50 14.59 24.49
CA HIS A 95 -24.04 13.50 25.33
C HIS A 95 -23.57 12.33 24.45
N VAL A 96 -22.40 11.76 24.77
CA VAL A 96 -21.96 10.54 24.09
C VAL A 96 -22.86 9.39 24.53
N ARG A 97 -23.74 8.95 23.64
CA ARG A 97 -24.77 7.94 23.94
C ARG A 97 -24.58 6.72 23.04
N PRO A 98 -24.93 5.51 23.52
CA PRO A 98 -25.10 4.37 22.65
C PRO A 98 -26.09 4.73 21.54
N ARG A 99 -25.77 4.38 20.30
CA ARG A 99 -26.62 4.60 19.14
C ARG A 99 -27.83 3.69 19.25
N ILE A 100 -28.97 4.26 19.63
CA ILE A 100 -30.25 3.57 19.60
C ILE A 100 -30.82 3.72 18.19
N CYS A 101 -30.65 2.71 17.35
CA CYS A 101 -31.53 2.57 16.19
C CYS A 101 -32.33 1.27 16.29
N GLY A 102 -33.35 1.14 15.44
CA GLY A 102 -34.09 -0.11 15.27
C GLY A 102 -33.20 -1.27 14.80
N ARG A 103 -33.85 -2.38 14.39
CA ARG A 103 -33.20 -3.67 14.01
C ARG A 103 -32.07 -3.59 12.97
N SER A 104 -31.87 -2.44 12.33
CA SER A 104 -30.95 -2.21 11.23
C SER A 104 -29.61 -1.57 11.64
N CYS A 105 -29.47 -1.04 12.87
CA CYS A 105 -28.17 -0.57 13.35
C CYS A 105 -27.48 -1.63 14.21
N LEU A 106 -26.16 -1.55 14.19
CA LEU A 106 -25.30 -2.45 14.91
C LEU A 106 -25.32 -2.16 16.42
N PRO A 107 -25.43 -3.18 17.28
CA PRO A 107 -25.21 -3.01 18.71
C PRO A 107 -23.75 -2.55 18.94
N ASN A 108 -23.55 -1.66 19.93
CA ASN A 108 -22.24 -1.18 20.39
C ASN A 108 -21.57 -0.07 19.56
N GLN A 109 -22.33 0.83 18.95
CA GLN A 109 -21.78 2.13 18.50
C GLN A 109 -22.16 3.23 19.49
N PHE A 110 -21.25 4.17 19.68
CA PHE A 110 -21.48 5.43 20.37
C PHE A 110 -21.47 6.55 19.35
N ASN A 111 -22.27 7.57 19.61
CA ASN A 111 -22.30 8.79 18.83
C ASN A 111 -22.06 9.98 19.76
N GLY A 112 -21.28 10.95 19.30
CA GLY A 112 -21.13 12.24 19.95
C GLY A 112 -21.00 13.34 18.92
N ALA A 113 -21.38 14.55 19.31
CA ALA A 113 -21.41 15.68 18.42
C ALA A 113 -20.97 16.96 19.13
N LEU A 114 -20.39 17.88 18.36
CA LEU A 114 -19.94 19.19 18.82
C LEU A 114 -20.36 20.24 17.78
N ILE A 115 -21.03 21.28 18.24
CA ILE A 115 -21.49 22.41 17.43
C ILE A 115 -20.68 23.65 17.79
N LEU A 116 -20.16 24.33 16.77
CA LEU A 116 -19.53 25.64 16.85
C LEU A 116 -20.38 26.61 16.02
N PRO A 117 -21.36 27.30 16.63
CA PRO A 117 -22.31 28.12 15.87
C PRO A 117 -21.67 29.30 15.16
N SER A 118 -20.64 29.92 15.73
CA SER A 118 -19.95 31.06 15.10
C SER A 118 -19.25 30.67 13.80
N GLU A 119 -18.76 29.43 13.74
CA GLU A 119 -18.07 28.88 12.57
C GLU A 119 -19.04 28.20 11.60
N ASN A 120 -20.34 28.15 11.92
CA ASN A 120 -21.34 27.44 11.13
C ASN A 120 -20.99 25.95 10.91
N VAL A 121 -20.43 25.29 11.94
CA VAL A 121 -20.00 23.88 11.85
C VAL A 121 -20.66 23.00 12.92
N LEU A 122 -21.08 21.80 12.50
CA LEU A 122 -21.32 20.65 13.35
C LEU A 122 -20.30 19.55 13.03
N MET A 123 -19.67 19.02 14.06
CA MET A 123 -18.86 17.80 14.00
C MET A 123 -19.61 16.65 14.63
N PHE A 124 -19.65 15.52 13.94
CA PHE A 124 -20.34 14.31 14.39
C PHE A 124 -19.39 13.13 14.31
N VAL A 125 -19.18 12.43 15.43
CA VAL A 125 -18.30 11.26 15.51
C VAL A 125 -19.10 10.03 15.88
N ASN A 126 -18.96 8.97 15.08
CA ASN A 126 -19.41 7.63 15.43
C ASN A 126 -18.19 6.78 15.78
N SER A 127 -18.27 5.93 16.79
CA SER A 127 -17.21 4.97 17.10
C SER A 127 -17.73 3.80 17.92
N PRO A 128 -17.15 2.59 17.79
CA PRO A 128 -17.38 1.52 18.78
C PRO A 128 -16.83 1.86 20.18
N GLN A 129 -15.94 2.86 20.30
CA GLN A 129 -15.30 3.23 21.56
C GLN A 129 -15.66 4.67 21.94
N LYS A 130 -16.21 4.84 23.14
CA LYS A 130 -16.56 6.16 23.68
C LYS A 130 -15.34 7.08 23.81
N SER A 131 -14.18 6.56 24.20
CA SER A 131 -12.95 7.34 24.37
C SER A 131 -12.51 8.02 23.07
N ILE A 132 -12.61 7.33 21.92
CA ILE A 132 -12.27 7.91 20.61
C ILE A 132 -13.11 9.16 20.32
N ILE A 133 -14.40 9.12 20.62
CA ILE A 133 -15.30 10.28 20.43
C ILE A 133 -14.89 11.43 21.34
N GLU A 134 -14.54 11.12 22.59
CA GLU A 134 -14.12 12.12 23.56
C GLU A 134 -12.79 12.77 23.16
N ASP A 135 -11.82 11.98 22.72
CA ASP A 135 -10.50 12.43 22.28
C ASP A 135 -10.61 13.28 21.01
N VAL A 136 -11.32 12.81 19.98
CA VAL A 136 -11.50 13.54 18.71
C VAL A 136 -12.22 14.86 18.97
N LEU A 137 -13.39 14.85 19.62
CA LEU A 137 -14.14 16.09 19.87
C LEU A 137 -13.42 17.03 20.87
N GLY A 138 -12.64 16.49 21.80
CA GLY A 138 -11.85 17.30 22.75
C GLY A 138 -10.60 17.93 22.14
N SER A 139 -10.14 17.42 20.99
CA SER A 139 -8.99 17.93 20.26
C SER A 139 -9.31 19.10 19.32
N VAL A 140 -10.59 19.41 19.15
CA VAL A 140 -11.04 20.51 18.28
C VAL A 140 -10.45 21.84 18.73
N ARG A 141 -9.88 22.59 17.81
CA ARG A 141 -9.32 23.93 18.00
C ARG A 141 -9.72 24.84 16.85
N LEU A 142 -9.81 26.13 17.11
CA LEU A 142 -9.94 27.15 16.06
C LEU A 142 -8.57 27.44 15.45
N ILE A 143 -8.57 27.64 14.15
CA ILE A 143 -7.45 28.16 13.39
C ILE A 143 -7.58 29.70 13.42
N PRO A 144 -6.58 30.43 13.92
CA PRO A 144 -6.64 31.88 13.96
C PRO A 144 -6.84 32.51 12.57
N GLU A 145 -7.47 33.68 12.52
CA GLU A 145 -7.61 34.44 11.28
C GLU A 145 -6.24 34.68 10.63
N GLY A 146 -6.16 34.49 9.31
CA GLY A 146 -4.91 34.59 8.54
C GLY A 146 -4.03 33.34 8.61
N TYR A 147 -4.47 32.28 9.28
CA TYR A 147 -3.83 30.97 9.30
C TYR A 147 -4.75 29.90 8.66
N THR A 148 -4.15 28.79 8.26
CA THR A 148 -4.83 27.63 7.67
C THR A 148 -4.06 26.35 8.03
N ALA A 149 -4.68 25.19 7.86
CA ALA A 149 -4.02 23.91 8.06
C ALA A 149 -3.52 23.35 6.72
N VAL A 150 -2.29 22.81 6.70
CA VAL A 150 -1.77 22.15 5.50
C VAL A 150 -2.57 20.86 5.22
N PRO A 151 -3.17 20.69 4.03
CA PRO A 151 -3.94 19.50 3.71
C PRO A 151 -3.05 18.25 3.64
N ASN A 152 -3.65 17.07 3.86
CA ASN A 152 -2.93 15.81 3.67
C ASN A 152 -3.00 15.39 2.20
N LEU A 153 -1.90 15.58 1.48
CA LEU A 153 -1.77 15.29 0.05
C LEU A 153 -1.19 13.90 -0.24
N ALA A 154 -0.96 13.07 0.78
CA ALA A 154 -0.25 11.81 0.63
C ALA A 154 -1.01 10.82 -0.29
N GLY A 155 -0.32 10.32 -1.31
CA GLY A 155 -0.85 9.40 -2.32
C GLY A 155 -1.32 10.05 -3.61
N LEU A 156 -1.38 11.39 -3.68
CA LEU A 156 -1.70 12.11 -4.92
C LEU A 156 -0.48 12.17 -5.85
N TYR A 157 -0.75 12.15 -7.16
CA TYR A 157 0.29 12.08 -8.20
C TYR A 157 0.36 13.35 -9.02
N ASP A 158 -0.78 13.93 -9.38
CA ASP A 158 -0.86 15.00 -10.34
C ASP A 158 -0.88 16.37 -9.65
N ASP A 159 0.05 17.25 -10.02
CA ASP A 159 0.08 18.63 -9.52
C ASP A 159 -1.21 19.38 -9.93
N SER A 160 -1.88 18.97 -11.02
CA SER A 160 -3.18 19.51 -11.44
C SER A 160 -4.34 19.13 -10.51
N GLU A 161 -4.26 18.00 -9.81
CA GLU A 161 -5.19 17.59 -8.76
C GLU A 161 -4.84 18.24 -7.42
N VAL A 162 -3.54 18.38 -7.14
CA VAL A 162 -3.04 18.89 -5.85
C VAL A 162 -3.19 20.41 -5.73
N ALA A 163 -2.86 21.16 -6.77
CA ALA A 163 -2.84 22.62 -6.72
C ALA A 163 -4.19 23.24 -6.34
N PRO A 164 -5.36 22.79 -6.87
CA PRO A 164 -6.65 23.30 -6.44
C PRO A 164 -6.92 23.09 -4.95
N ILE A 165 -6.59 21.92 -4.38
CA ILE A 165 -6.79 21.59 -2.96
C ILE A 165 -5.96 22.53 -2.07
N VAL A 166 -4.69 22.72 -2.43
CA VAL A 166 -3.77 23.61 -1.70
C VAL A 166 -4.23 25.07 -1.82
N GLN A 167 -4.67 25.49 -3.01
CA GLN A 167 -5.17 26.84 -3.26
C GLN A 167 -6.48 27.13 -2.52
N GLU A 168 -7.39 26.17 -2.45
CA GLU A 168 -8.64 26.29 -1.69
C GLU A 168 -8.38 26.44 -0.19
N ALA A 169 -7.33 25.76 0.32
CA ALA A 169 -6.85 25.98 1.69
C ALA A 169 -6.17 27.34 1.90
N GLY A 170 -6.03 28.17 0.86
CA GLY A 170 -5.35 29.46 0.91
C GLY A 170 -3.82 29.35 0.92
N LEU A 171 -3.25 28.23 0.45
CA LEU A 171 -1.81 27.97 0.40
C LEU A 171 -1.29 28.08 -1.04
N ILE A 172 0.04 28.13 -1.20
CA ILE A 172 0.68 28.19 -2.52
C ILE A 172 1.32 26.82 -2.81
N TRP A 173 0.88 26.13 -3.86
CA TRP A 173 1.55 24.90 -4.28
C TRP A 173 2.83 25.21 -5.05
N GLU A 174 3.96 24.74 -4.56
CA GLU A 174 5.21 24.75 -5.32
C GLU A 174 5.26 23.50 -6.18
N ASN A 175 4.98 23.67 -7.48
CA ASN A 175 5.02 22.59 -8.47
C ASN A 175 6.31 21.79 -8.33
N ARG A 176 6.17 20.46 -8.30
CA ARG A 176 7.31 19.54 -8.24
C ARG A 176 8.17 19.61 -9.48
N CYS A 177 7.59 20.06 -10.58
CA CYS A 177 8.24 20.13 -11.87
C CYS A 177 8.06 21.50 -12.51
N PRO A 178 9.15 22.07 -13.04
CA PRO A 178 9.06 23.27 -13.87
C PRO A 178 8.09 23.05 -15.03
N GLU A 179 7.32 24.09 -15.39
CA GLU A 179 6.43 24.02 -16.55
C GLU A 179 7.20 23.55 -17.80
N GLY A 180 6.71 22.49 -18.43
CA GLY A 180 7.29 21.91 -19.64
C GLY A 180 8.42 20.91 -19.43
N ALA A 181 8.83 20.61 -18.19
CA ALA A 181 9.74 19.50 -17.89
C ALA A 181 8.97 18.17 -17.81
N ASP A 182 9.45 17.16 -18.53
CA ASP A 182 8.97 15.78 -18.38
C ASP A 182 9.69 15.13 -17.21
N CYS A 183 9.02 15.03 -16.08
CA CYS A 183 9.53 14.50 -14.84
C CYS A 183 8.64 13.35 -14.39
N ASP A 184 9.24 12.22 -14.02
CA ASP A 184 8.50 11.14 -13.39
C ASP A 184 8.09 11.56 -11.98
N ILE A 185 6.82 11.91 -11.81
CA ILE A 185 6.28 12.35 -10.52
C ILE A 185 5.84 11.13 -9.70
N ALA A 186 6.66 10.77 -8.71
CA ALA A 186 6.28 9.80 -7.68
C ALA A 186 5.07 10.31 -6.85
N PRO A 187 4.25 9.42 -6.26
CA PRO A 187 3.18 9.86 -5.37
C PRO A 187 3.73 10.67 -4.20
N ILE A 188 2.99 11.70 -3.78
CA ILE A 188 3.36 12.49 -2.60
C ILE A 188 3.37 11.57 -1.38
N GLU A 189 4.49 11.50 -0.66
CA GLU A 189 4.56 10.76 0.60
C GLU A 189 4.32 11.68 1.80
N ALA A 190 4.88 12.88 1.74
CA ALA A 190 4.72 13.93 2.73
C ALA A 190 4.80 15.32 2.08
N THR A 191 4.46 16.35 2.85
CA THR A 191 4.56 17.75 2.45
C THR A 191 5.49 18.51 3.38
N ASP A 192 6.01 19.63 2.92
CA ASP A 192 6.67 20.62 3.74
C ASP A 192 6.04 22.01 3.48
N PRO A 193 5.44 22.67 4.48
CA PRO A 193 5.24 22.21 5.86
C PRO A 193 4.41 20.92 5.95
N ALA A 194 4.60 20.16 7.03
CA ALA A 194 3.97 18.85 7.20
C ALA A 194 2.44 18.95 7.19
N ALA A 195 1.77 17.96 6.59
CA ALA A 195 0.32 17.85 6.61
C ALA A 195 -0.23 17.96 8.04
N GLY A 196 -1.26 18.79 8.21
CA GLY A 196 -1.83 19.11 9.50
C GLY A 196 -1.06 20.16 10.31
N SER A 197 0.00 20.78 9.79
CA SER A 197 0.57 21.97 10.42
C SER A 197 -0.33 23.19 10.21
N VAL A 198 -0.44 24.06 11.21
CA VAL A 198 -1.13 25.35 11.09
C VAL A 198 -0.11 26.41 10.68
N VAL A 199 -0.33 27.02 9.53
CA VAL A 199 0.61 27.97 8.89
C VAL A 199 -0.13 29.22 8.42
N PRO A 200 0.56 30.35 8.23
CA PRO A 200 -0.07 31.53 7.62
C PRO A 200 -0.65 31.22 6.24
N VAL A 201 -1.77 31.83 5.89
CA VAL A 201 -2.31 31.84 4.52
C VAL A 201 -1.25 32.41 3.57
N GLY A 202 -1.13 31.82 2.39
CA GLY A 202 -0.10 32.11 1.39
C GLY A 202 1.23 31.39 1.63
N THR A 203 1.33 30.53 2.65
CA THR A 203 2.54 29.73 2.87
C THR A 203 2.74 28.75 1.69
N PRO A 204 3.96 28.66 1.12
CA PRO A 204 4.28 27.64 0.12
C PRO A 204 4.26 26.23 0.71
N VAL A 205 3.69 25.28 -0.03
CA VAL A 205 3.67 23.86 0.29
C VAL A 205 4.33 23.11 -0.86
N ARG A 206 5.28 22.26 -0.52
CA ARG A 206 5.99 21.40 -1.48
C ARG A 206 5.85 19.93 -1.10
N ALA A 207 5.89 19.05 -2.09
CA ALA A 207 6.03 17.63 -1.84
C ALA A 207 7.43 17.31 -1.32
N VAL A 208 7.53 16.37 -0.38
CA VAL A 208 8.78 15.74 0.02
C VAL A 208 8.83 14.36 -0.61
N SER A 209 9.72 14.13 -1.57
CA SER A 209 9.97 12.80 -2.12
C SER A 209 11.04 12.07 -1.30
N ALA A 210 10.91 10.76 -1.14
CA ALA A 210 11.91 9.93 -0.45
C ALA A 210 13.31 10.02 -1.09
N ASP A 211 13.38 10.29 -2.40
CA ASP A 211 14.62 10.29 -3.16
C ASP A 211 15.45 11.59 -3.03
N GLN A 212 14.85 12.73 -2.64
CA GLN A 212 15.58 14.00 -2.54
C GLN A 212 16.46 14.15 -1.28
N ASN A 213 16.39 13.21 -0.34
CA ASN A 213 17.29 13.17 0.83
C ASN A 213 18.59 12.38 0.60
N ALA A 214 18.80 11.83 -0.60
CA ALA A 214 20.04 11.17 -0.97
C ALA A 214 21.05 12.17 -1.57
N GLY A 215 21.72 12.93 -0.69
CA GLY A 215 23.08 13.47 -0.87
C GLY A 215 23.41 14.25 -2.15
N ALA A 216 23.63 15.56 -1.98
CA ALA A 216 24.27 16.44 -2.95
C ALA A 216 25.59 15.88 -3.53
N ASP A 217 25.82 16.23 -4.79
CA ASP A 217 26.92 15.87 -5.67
C ASP A 217 28.31 15.83 -5.02
N VAL A 218 28.97 14.67 -5.11
CA VAL A 218 30.43 14.54 -5.12
C VAL A 218 30.77 13.66 -6.31
N GLU A 219 31.27 14.26 -7.39
CA GLU A 219 31.87 13.51 -8.51
C GLU A 219 33.16 12.80 -8.02
N PRO A 220 33.31 11.48 -8.19
CA PRO A 220 34.60 10.83 -8.04
C PRO A 220 35.32 10.79 -9.39
N THR A 221 36.55 11.33 -9.41
CA THR A 221 37.54 11.14 -10.48
C THR A 221 37.97 9.67 -10.62
N PRO A 222 38.37 9.21 -11.81
CA PRO A 222 38.73 7.82 -12.05
C PRO A 222 40.17 7.55 -11.59
N ASP A 223 40.36 6.66 -10.61
CA ASP A 223 41.64 6.01 -10.35
C ASP A 223 41.45 4.49 -10.21
N GLU A 224 42.50 3.79 -10.63
CA GLU A 224 42.58 2.41 -11.08
C GLU A 224 42.23 1.33 -10.03
N LEU A 225 41.62 0.24 -10.50
CA LEU A 225 41.37 -1.00 -9.78
C LEU A 225 42.64 -1.84 -9.64
N PHE A 226 43.09 -2.05 -8.40
CA PHE A 226 43.79 -3.27 -8.00
C PHE A 226 42.90 -4.06 -7.04
N CYS A 227 42.58 -5.31 -7.42
CA CYS A 227 41.93 -6.27 -6.54
C CYS A 227 43.00 -7.02 -5.77
N ASP A 228 43.10 -6.79 -4.46
CA ASP A 228 43.57 -7.81 -3.53
C ASP A 228 42.70 -7.85 -2.28
N SER A 229 42.21 -9.06 -1.98
CA SER A 229 41.49 -9.50 -0.78
C SER A 229 40.35 -8.62 -0.23
N GLY A 230 39.11 -9.01 -0.55
CA GLY A 230 38.03 -9.00 0.44
C GLY A 230 37.25 -7.70 0.63
N SER A 231 36.48 -7.28 -0.37
CA SER A 231 35.21 -6.57 -0.15
C SER A 231 34.37 -6.56 -1.42
N ILE A 232 33.15 -7.11 -1.35
CA ILE A 232 32.15 -6.99 -2.42
C ILE A 232 31.40 -5.68 -2.19
N ARG A 233 31.49 -4.73 -3.11
CA ARG A 233 30.53 -3.63 -3.23
C ARG A 233 29.44 -4.02 -4.21
N VAL A 234 28.18 -3.94 -3.78
CA VAL A 234 27.03 -3.98 -4.69
C VAL A 234 26.89 -2.58 -5.29
N ILE A 235 27.21 -2.43 -6.58
CA ILE A 235 26.89 -1.21 -7.32
C ILE A 235 25.53 -1.43 -7.98
N GLN A 236 24.51 -0.71 -7.51
CA GLN A 236 23.17 -0.74 -8.08
C GLN A 236 23.11 0.29 -9.21
N TYR A 237 23.12 -0.17 -10.46
CA TYR A 237 22.88 0.70 -11.61
C TYR A 237 21.37 0.79 -11.87
N LYS A 238 20.81 2.00 -11.77
CA LYS A 238 19.48 2.33 -12.32
C LYS A 238 19.72 2.85 -13.73
N MET A 239 19.61 1.98 -14.73
CA MET A 239 19.52 2.42 -16.12
C MET A 239 18.06 2.72 -16.45
N VAL A 240 17.80 3.94 -16.88
CA VAL A 240 16.54 4.33 -17.50
C VAL A 240 16.78 4.27 -19.01
N LEU A 241 16.16 3.31 -19.69
CA LEU A 241 16.20 3.24 -21.15
C LEU A 241 15.20 4.26 -21.72
N PRO A 242 15.59 5.13 -22.67
CA PRO A 242 14.67 6.03 -23.35
C PRO A 242 13.67 5.22 -24.20
N ASP A 243 12.38 5.56 -24.17
CA ASP A 243 11.34 4.76 -24.83
C ASP A 243 11.27 4.99 -26.35
N ARG A 244 10.99 3.88 -27.04
CA ARG A 244 10.54 3.68 -28.44
C ARG A 244 11.55 3.70 -29.58
N SER A 245 12.46 2.71 -29.61
CA SER A 245 12.62 1.78 -30.76
C SER A 245 13.73 0.74 -30.57
N GLU A 246 13.98 0.25 -29.36
CA GLU A 246 15.09 -0.68 -29.13
C GLU A 246 14.58 -2.02 -28.58
N THR A 247 14.90 -3.08 -29.31
CA THR A 247 14.62 -4.47 -28.98
C THR A 247 15.39 -4.90 -27.73
N LEU A 248 15.00 -6.00 -27.08
CA LEU A 248 15.74 -6.54 -25.93
C LEU A 248 17.23 -6.78 -26.26
N ASP A 249 17.54 -7.11 -27.51
CA ASP A 249 18.90 -7.29 -28.02
C ASP A 249 19.72 -5.99 -27.99
N ASP A 250 19.08 -4.84 -28.15
CA ASP A 250 19.74 -3.52 -28.14
C ASP A 250 20.10 -3.08 -26.72
N ALA A 251 19.19 -3.31 -25.77
CA ALA A 251 19.43 -3.06 -24.35
C ALA A 251 20.55 -3.95 -23.77
N LEU A 252 20.76 -5.13 -24.35
CA LEU A 252 21.81 -6.07 -23.96
C LEU A 252 23.12 -5.88 -24.71
N ARG A 253 23.12 -5.14 -25.83
CA ARG A 253 24.29 -4.96 -26.71
C ARG A 253 25.55 -4.45 -26.00
N PRO A 254 25.50 -3.47 -25.06
CA PRO A 254 26.70 -3.03 -24.32
C PRO A 254 27.29 -4.11 -23.40
N TRP A 255 26.49 -5.11 -23.05
CA TRP A 255 26.89 -6.26 -22.22
C TRP A 255 27.24 -7.50 -23.05
N MET A 256 26.94 -7.47 -24.35
CA MET A 256 27.19 -8.53 -25.33
C MET A 256 28.40 -8.24 -26.23
N GLU A 257 28.98 -7.03 -26.19
CA GLU A 257 30.23 -6.78 -26.90
C GLU A 257 31.38 -7.61 -26.28
N PRO A 258 32.17 -8.33 -27.09
CA PRO A 258 32.94 -9.45 -26.60
C PRO A 258 34.22 -8.97 -25.91
N ALA A 259 34.39 -9.34 -24.65
CA ALA A 259 35.71 -9.72 -24.17
C ALA A 259 36.07 -11.06 -24.83
N SER A 260 36.50 -11.02 -26.10
CA SER A 260 37.10 -12.11 -26.88
C SER A 260 36.52 -13.54 -26.73
N GLY A 261 35.83 -14.03 -27.77
CA GLY A 261 35.73 -15.47 -28.10
C GLY A 261 34.69 -16.32 -27.34
N ASP A 262 33.83 -17.02 -28.09
CA ASP A 262 33.05 -18.20 -27.70
C ASP A 262 32.08 -18.10 -26.51
N THR A 263 31.49 -16.95 -26.22
CA THR A 263 30.44 -16.83 -25.19
C THR A 263 29.05 -17.17 -25.77
N LYS A 264 28.24 -17.98 -25.07
CA LYS A 264 26.84 -18.28 -25.43
C LYS A 264 25.88 -17.62 -24.44
N VAL A 265 24.84 -16.94 -24.92
CA VAL A 265 23.81 -16.32 -24.08
C VAL A 265 22.53 -17.15 -24.14
N VAL A 266 22.02 -17.58 -22.99
CA VAL A 266 20.74 -18.28 -22.87
C VAL A 266 19.75 -17.35 -22.16
N MET A 267 18.58 -17.16 -22.78
CA MET A 267 17.53 -16.26 -22.29
C MET A 267 16.24 -17.03 -22.03
N TYR A 268 15.71 -16.86 -20.82
CA TYR A 268 14.36 -17.31 -20.46
C TYR A 268 13.49 -16.08 -20.25
N ASN A 269 12.41 -15.96 -21.03
CA ASN A 269 11.57 -14.76 -21.04
C ASN A 269 10.12 -15.09 -20.65
N THR A 270 9.53 -14.24 -19.81
CA THR A 270 8.09 -14.19 -19.54
C THR A 270 7.56 -12.80 -19.91
N ALA A 271 6.25 -12.54 -19.76
CA ALA A 271 5.69 -11.23 -20.07
C ALA A 271 6.32 -10.08 -19.23
N ASP A 272 6.76 -10.39 -18.01
CA ASP A 272 7.13 -9.39 -17.00
C ASP A 272 8.56 -9.57 -16.44
N SER A 273 9.27 -10.63 -16.82
CA SER A 273 10.64 -10.89 -16.35
C SER A 273 11.46 -11.64 -17.41
N ALA A 274 12.75 -11.32 -17.49
CA ALA A 274 13.71 -12.07 -18.29
C ALA A 274 14.89 -12.48 -17.41
N GLN A 275 15.32 -13.73 -17.54
CA GLN A 275 16.56 -14.22 -16.94
C GLN A 275 17.57 -14.42 -18.05
N VAL A 276 18.70 -13.73 -17.94
CA VAL A 276 19.81 -13.81 -18.88
C VAL A 276 20.96 -14.53 -18.19
N THR A 277 21.35 -15.67 -18.74
CA THR A 277 22.50 -16.44 -18.29
C THR A 277 23.57 -16.39 -19.37
N VAL A 278 24.75 -15.90 -19.01
CA VAL A 278 25.91 -15.81 -19.92
C VAL A 278 26.84 -16.99 -19.65
N LEU A 279 27.05 -17.82 -20.67
CA LEU A 279 27.88 -19.02 -20.64
C LEU A 279 29.23 -18.79 -21.33
N ASN A 280 30.33 -19.32 -20.78
CA ASN A 280 31.63 -19.36 -21.46
C ASN A 280 31.66 -20.38 -22.63
N ALA A 281 32.83 -20.51 -23.27
CA ALA A 281 33.07 -21.44 -24.39
C ALA A 281 32.77 -22.90 -24.05
N GLU A 282 32.97 -23.26 -22.79
CA GLU A 282 32.73 -24.58 -22.21
C GLU A 282 31.26 -24.79 -21.78
N GLY A 283 30.42 -23.76 -21.88
CA GLY A 283 29.00 -23.79 -21.53
C GLY A 283 28.69 -23.51 -20.06
N GLU A 284 29.65 -23.03 -19.26
CA GLU A 284 29.49 -22.73 -17.83
C GLU A 284 28.96 -21.31 -17.60
N ALA A 285 27.97 -21.15 -16.72
CA ALA A 285 27.38 -19.86 -16.40
C ALA A 285 28.32 -18.96 -15.59
N TYR A 286 28.73 -17.84 -16.19
CA TYR A 286 29.62 -16.86 -15.55
C TYR A 286 28.84 -15.69 -14.94
N ARG A 287 27.63 -15.39 -15.44
CA ARG A 287 26.74 -14.37 -14.89
C ARG A 287 25.27 -14.74 -15.06
N ASP A 288 24.53 -14.60 -13.96
CA ASP A 288 23.06 -14.55 -13.98
C ASP A 288 22.59 -13.12 -13.74
N VAL A 289 21.81 -12.61 -14.69
CA VAL A 289 21.16 -11.30 -14.63
C VAL A 289 19.65 -11.52 -14.66
N THR A 290 18.95 -11.08 -13.62
CA THR A 290 17.49 -11.03 -13.63
C THR A 290 17.05 -9.62 -14.03
N LEU A 291 16.33 -9.53 -15.14
CA LEU A 291 15.68 -8.32 -15.62
C LEU A 291 14.19 -8.38 -15.28
N ILE A 292 13.65 -7.27 -14.80
CA ILE A 292 12.23 -7.10 -14.52
C ILE A 292 11.71 -6.00 -15.41
N ARG A 293 10.56 -6.23 -16.04
CA ARG A 293 9.89 -5.19 -16.81
C ARG A 293 9.11 -4.29 -15.87
N GLY A 294 9.45 -3.01 -15.87
CA GLY A 294 8.72 -1.97 -15.15
C GLY A 294 7.32 -1.79 -15.75
N SER A 295 6.40 -1.23 -14.95
CA SER A 295 5.02 -0.95 -15.38
C SER A 295 4.92 0.04 -16.54
N THR A 296 6.00 0.77 -16.84
CA THR A 296 6.14 1.69 -17.98
C THR A 296 6.76 1.03 -19.22
N GLY A 297 7.02 -0.28 -19.20
CA GLY A 297 7.49 -1.05 -20.35
C GLY A 297 9.01 -1.22 -20.47
N GLY A 298 9.80 -0.46 -19.71
CA GLY A 298 11.27 -0.55 -19.66
C GLY A 298 11.79 -1.73 -18.83
N TRP A 299 13.00 -2.21 -19.13
CA TRP A 299 13.65 -3.31 -18.39
C TRP A 299 14.62 -2.77 -17.34
N GLY A 300 14.50 -3.25 -16.10
CA GLY A 300 15.40 -2.93 -15.00
C GLY A 300 16.17 -4.16 -14.51
N VAL A 301 17.45 -3.99 -14.17
CA VAL A 301 18.26 -5.07 -13.58
C VAL A 301 17.88 -5.21 -12.11
N SER A 302 17.30 -6.34 -11.73
CA SER A 302 16.92 -6.62 -10.35
C SER A 302 18.01 -7.33 -9.57
N ARG A 303 18.85 -8.13 -10.23
CA ARG A 303 19.90 -8.91 -9.56
C ARG A 303 21.01 -9.26 -10.52
N VAL A 304 22.26 -9.11 -10.08
CA VAL A 304 23.44 -9.68 -10.73
C VAL A 304 24.08 -10.63 -9.73
N LYS A 305 24.22 -11.90 -10.11
CA LYS A 305 24.98 -12.88 -9.32
C LYS A 305 26.22 -13.28 -10.13
N THR A 306 27.38 -12.85 -9.67
CA THR A 306 28.68 -13.34 -10.13
C THR A 306 29.14 -14.41 -9.15
N CYS A 307 29.14 -15.67 -9.59
CA CYS A 307 29.76 -16.76 -8.81
C CYS A 307 31.20 -16.94 -9.29
N SER A 308 32.12 -17.10 -8.32
CA SER A 308 33.41 -17.74 -8.56
C SER A 308 33.15 -19.16 -9.06
N ALA A 309 33.97 -19.61 -10.01
CA ALA A 309 33.86 -20.90 -10.68
C ALA A 309 34.08 -22.08 -9.71
N GLU A 310 33.04 -22.43 -8.96
CA GLU A 310 32.83 -23.80 -8.50
C GLU A 310 31.64 -24.36 -9.24
N LYS A 311 31.97 -25.02 -10.36
CA LYS A 311 31.17 -25.95 -11.18
C LYS A 311 29.73 -26.18 -10.69
N ALA A 312 28.84 -25.25 -11.03
CA ALA A 312 27.40 -25.49 -10.88
C ALA A 312 26.97 -26.46 -12.01
N PRO A 313 26.31 -27.59 -11.69
CA PRO A 313 25.81 -28.51 -12.71
C PRO A 313 24.76 -27.82 -13.57
N ASN A 314 24.90 -27.92 -14.88
CA ASN A 314 24.10 -27.26 -15.92
C ASN A 314 22.72 -27.90 -16.13
N GLU A 315 22.18 -28.57 -15.11
CA GLU A 315 20.87 -29.19 -15.16
C GLU A 315 19.90 -28.32 -14.36
N THR A 316 18.82 -27.86 -15.00
CA THR A 316 17.66 -27.35 -14.25
C THR A 316 17.30 -28.46 -13.26
N PRO A 317 17.42 -28.24 -11.95
CA PRO A 317 17.26 -29.31 -10.99
C PRO A 317 15.87 -29.91 -11.19
N ASP A 318 15.83 -31.22 -11.41
CA ASP A 318 14.58 -31.97 -11.50
C ASP A 318 13.72 -31.61 -10.28
N ILE A 319 12.53 -31.03 -10.49
CA ILE A 319 11.66 -30.58 -9.39
C ILE A 319 11.30 -31.77 -8.49
N ALA A 320 11.26 -32.99 -9.03
CA ALA A 320 11.06 -34.21 -8.25
C ALA A 320 12.24 -34.53 -7.30
N SER A 321 13.43 -34.01 -7.58
CA SER A 321 14.64 -34.17 -6.76
C SER A 321 14.80 -33.13 -5.65
N LEU A 322 14.03 -32.03 -5.69
CA LEU A 322 14.06 -31.01 -4.66
C LEU A 322 13.39 -31.51 -3.36
N PRO A 323 13.89 -31.11 -2.18
CA PRO A 323 13.33 -31.54 -0.91
C PRO A 323 11.87 -31.07 -0.75
N ALA A 324 11.00 -32.04 -0.44
CA ALA A 324 9.64 -31.78 -0.01
C ALA A 324 9.61 -31.28 1.44
N PRO A 325 8.81 -30.25 1.77
CA PRO A 325 8.65 -29.86 3.15
C PRO A 325 7.92 -30.94 3.94
N THR A 326 8.22 -31.05 5.23
CA THR A 326 7.36 -31.72 6.20
C THR A 326 6.22 -30.79 6.63
N GLY A 327 5.14 -31.36 7.18
CA GLY A 327 4.04 -30.55 7.68
C GLY A 327 4.46 -29.56 8.76
N ALA A 328 5.39 -29.95 9.65
CA ALA A 328 5.95 -29.07 10.67
C ALA A 328 6.74 -27.89 10.08
N GLU A 329 7.48 -28.12 8.99
CA GLU A 329 8.23 -27.06 8.31
C GLU A 329 7.32 -26.07 7.59
N MET A 330 6.12 -26.49 7.15
CA MET A 330 5.14 -25.59 6.54
C MET A 330 4.46 -24.67 7.55
N LEU A 331 4.39 -25.03 8.83
CA LEU A 331 3.68 -24.24 9.85
C LEU A 331 4.25 -22.84 10.02
N GLY A 332 3.35 -21.86 10.19
CA GLY A 332 3.65 -20.45 10.36
C GLY A 332 3.19 -19.58 9.19
N THR A 333 3.56 -18.31 9.24
CA THR A 333 3.21 -17.33 8.20
C THR A 333 4.33 -17.19 7.18
N TRP A 334 3.95 -17.11 5.91
CA TRP A 334 4.83 -16.98 4.76
C TRP A 334 4.38 -15.81 3.90
N ARG A 335 5.33 -15.03 3.42
CA ARG A 335 5.13 -13.84 2.60
C ARG A 335 5.59 -14.11 1.18
N ALA A 336 4.76 -13.80 0.19
CA ALA A 336 5.12 -13.95 -1.21
C ALA A 336 6.30 -13.05 -1.59
N ILE A 337 7.24 -13.58 -2.37
CA ILE A 337 8.34 -12.83 -2.96
C ILE A 337 7.89 -12.31 -4.34
N GLY A 338 8.25 -11.07 -4.69
CA GLY A 338 8.05 -10.53 -6.05
C GLY A 338 6.70 -9.85 -6.29
N ILE A 339 5.76 -9.90 -5.33
CA ILE A 339 4.52 -9.10 -5.40
C ILE A 339 4.80 -7.72 -4.79
N ARG A 340 4.82 -6.66 -5.63
CA ARG A 340 4.88 -5.26 -5.19
C ARG A 340 3.47 -4.65 -5.10
N GLY A 341 3.10 -4.13 -3.94
CA GLY A 341 1.82 -3.44 -3.65
C GLY A 341 1.56 -3.26 -2.15
N ARG A 342 0.63 -2.36 -1.76
CA ARG A 342 0.30 -1.99 -0.36
C ARG A 342 -0.25 -3.12 0.52
N GLN A 343 -0.58 -4.28 -0.05
CA GLN A 343 -1.09 -5.43 0.70
C GLN A 343 -0.08 -6.56 0.69
N VAL A 344 0.34 -6.94 1.89
CA VAL A 344 1.28 -8.04 2.09
C VAL A 344 0.56 -9.34 1.75
N ALA A 345 0.97 -9.99 0.66
CA ALA A 345 0.40 -11.26 0.22
C ALA A 345 0.95 -12.40 1.09
N GLU A 346 0.31 -12.63 2.24
CA GLU A 346 0.70 -13.64 3.22
C GLU A 346 -0.23 -14.86 3.20
N ILE A 347 0.35 -16.03 3.48
CA ILE A 347 -0.34 -17.28 3.76
C ILE A 347 0.13 -17.79 5.13
N THR A 348 -0.80 -18.30 5.93
CA THR A 348 -0.50 -18.94 7.22
C THR A 348 -0.94 -20.38 7.15
N PHE A 349 -0.04 -21.30 7.49
CA PHE A 349 -0.36 -22.70 7.76
C PHE A 349 -0.39 -22.93 9.26
N ASP A 350 -1.44 -23.60 9.74
CA ASP A 350 -1.66 -23.87 11.15
C ASP A 350 -2.17 -25.30 11.35
N HIS A 351 -2.00 -25.83 12.55
CA HIS A 351 -2.49 -27.15 12.93
C HIS A 351 -3.79 -27.01 13.73
N ASP A 352 -4.91 -27.39 13.12
CA ASP A 352 -6.21 -27.38 13.79
C ASP A 352 -6.68 -28.83 13.97
N ASN A 353 -6.83 -29.27 15.22
CA ASN A 353 -7.58 -30.46 15.62
C ASN A 353 -7.48 -31.67 14.64
N ALA A 354 -6.25 -32.16 14.44
CA ALA A 354 -5.85 -33.34 13.64
C ALA A 354 -5.57 -33.15 12.14
N TRP A 355 -5.75 -31.96 11.55
CA TRP A 355 -5.32 -31.68 10.17
C TRP A 355 -4.54 -30.37 10.07
N MET A 356 -3.78 -30.23 8.98
CA MET A 356 -3.17 -28.96 8.63
C MET A 356 -4.20 -28.10 7.91
N SER A 357 -4.34 -26.86 8.36
CA SER A 357 -5.18 -25.85 7.74
C SER A 357 -4.31 -24.74 7.17
N TRP A 358 -4.86 -24.00 6.22
CA TRP A 358 -4.23 -22.82 5.69
C TRP A 358 -5.22 -21.69 5.58
N ARG A 359 -4.72 -20.45 5.64
CA ARG A 359 -5.46 -19.25 5.28
C ARG A 359 -4.54 -18.31 4.52
N GLY A 360 -5.08 -17.58 3.56
CA GLY A 360 -4.36 -16.59 2.79
C GLY A 360 -5.29 -15.47 2.36
N TYR A 361 -4.70 -14.34 2.04
CA TYR A 361 -5.44 -13.21 1.50
C TYR A 361 -5.16 -13.08 0.00
N ASP A 362 -6.22 -13.02 -0.80
CA ASP A 362 -6.14 -12.97 -2.26
C ASP A 362 -6.12 -11.55 -2.83
N GLY A 363 -5.90 -10.53 -1.98
CA GLY A 363 -6.02 -9.11 -2.34
C GLY A 363 -7.42 -8.53 -2.09
N CYS A 364 -8.44 -9.38 -1.96
CA CYS A 364 -9.82 -8.98 -1.70
C CYS A 364 -10.53 -9.85 -0.66
N ASN A 365 -10.30 -11.14 -0.76
CA ASN A 365 -10.92 -12.19 -0.01
C ASN A 365 -9.92 -12.90 0.87
N TRP A 366 -10.39 -13.27 2.05
CA TRP A 366 -9.74 -14.32 2.81
C TRP A 366 -10.18 -15.65 2.23
N VAL A 367 -9.20 -16.47 1.86
CA VAL A 367 -9.38 -17.86 1.45
C VAL A 367 -8.75 -18.74 2.51
N ASN A 368 -9.42 -19.81 2.89
CA ASN A 368 -8.87 -20.79 3.81
C ASN A 368 -9.30 -22.19 3.38
N GLY A 369 -8.64 -23.21 3.93
CA GLY A 369 -8.98 -24.60 3.66
C GLY A 369 -8.13 -25.56 4.47
N ARG A 370 -8.28 -26.84 4.17
CA ARG A 370 -7.39 -27.90 4.66
C ARG A 370 -6.31 -28.20 3.64
N VAL A 371 -5.16 -28.64 4.14
CA VAL A 371 -4.01 -29.05 3.33
C VAL A 371 -3.80 -30.54 3.52
N ASP A 372 -3.71 -31.25 2.41
CA ASP A 372 -3.15 -32.60 2.38
C ASP A 372 -1.77 -32.52 1.73
N LEU A 373 -0.75 -32.91 2.51
CA LEU A 373 0.63 -32.96 2.06
C LEU A 373 1.03 -34.43 1.90
N GLY A 374 1.13 -34.85 0.65
CA GLY A 374 1.54 -36.19 0.26
C GLY A 374 3.07 -36.36 0.23
N PRO A 375 3.53 -37.59 -0.04
CA PRO A 375 4.95 -37.87 -0.23
C PRO A 375 5.52 -37.04 -1.39
N ASN A 376 6.82 -36.73 -1.32
CA ASN A 376 7.54 -35.95 -2.33
C ASN A 376 6.93 -34.57 -2.59
N GLY A 377 6.22 -34.00 -1.61
CA GLY A 377 5.66 -32.66 -1.69
C GLY A 377 4.46 -32.56 -2.61
N ALA A 378 3.79 -33.68 -2.92
CA ALA A 378 2.46 -33.64 -3.51
C ALA A 378 1.54 -32.82 -2.59
N PHE A 379 0.78 -31.89 -3.15
CA PHE A 379 0.05 -30.89 -2.41
C PHE A 379 -1.38 -30.78 -2.96
N SER A 380 -2.36 -30.80 -2.07
CA SER A 380 -3.74 -30.48 -2.43
C SER A 380 -4.42 -29.70 -1.31
N THR A 381 -5.41 -28.90 -1.70
CA THR A 381 -6.27 -28.18 -0.77
C THR A 381 -7.71 -28.65 -0.87
N HIS A 382 -8.38 -28.72 0.27
CA HIS A 382 -9.76 -29.21 0.38
C HIS A 382 -10.61 -28.31 1.26
N HIS A 383 -11.92 -28.39 1.08
CA HIS A 383 -12.90 -27.61 1.86
C HIS A 383 -12.61 -26.11 1.84
N ASN A 384 -12.16 -25.60 0.69
CA ASN A 384 -11.79 -24.21 0.57
C ASN A 384 -13.03 -23.31 0.76
N SER A 385 -12.93 -22.34 1.66
CA SER A 385 -13.94 -21.30 1.83
C SER A 385 -13.34 -19.94 1.55
N THR A 386 -14.17 -19.01 1.07
CA THR A 386 -13.75 -17.65 0.71
C THR A 386 -14.81 -16.65 1.16
N THR A 387 -14.38 -15.46 1.57
CA THR A 387 -15.29 -14.40 2.04
C THR A 387 -16.17 -13.79 0.95
N LEU A 388 -15.96 -14.12 -0.34
CA LEU A 388 -16.73 -13.66 -1.51
C LEU A 388 -17.06 -12.14 -1.54
N ARG A 389 -16.15 -11.31 -1.04
CA ARG A 389 -16.14 -9.86 -1.18
C ARG A 389 -15.92 -9.47 -2.64
N LEU A 390 -16.53 -8.36 -3.02
CA LEU A 390 -16.34 -7.69 -4.30
C LEU A 390 -15.43 -6.48 -4.07
N CYS A 391 -14.16 -6.56 -4.47
CA CYS A 391 -13.17 -5.48 -4.24
C CYS A 391 -12.73 -4.80 -5.55
N GLY A 392 -13.66 -4.21 -6.27
CA GLY A 392 -13.35 -3.43 -7.48
C GLY A 392 -13.17 -4.26 -8.78
N PRO A 393 -12.78 -3.60 -9.88
CA PRO A 393 -12.84 -4.16 -11.23
C PRO A 393 -11.89 -5.36 -11.41
N PRO A 394 -12.28 -6.40 -12.17
CA PRO A 394 -11.51 -7.65 -12.32
C PRO A 394 -10.08 -7.50 -12.86
N ARG A 395 -9.78 -6.38 -13.54
CA ARG A 395 -8.50 -6.16 -14.24
C ARG A 395 -7.32 -5.82 -13.31
N GLU A 396 -7.58 -5.49 -12.05
CA GLU A 396 -6.55 -5.22 -11.05
C GLU A 396 -6.23 -6.42 -10.16
N ARG A 397 -6.89 -7.56 -10.39
CA ARG A 397 -6.65 -8.79 -9.63
C ARG A 397 -5.36 -9.45 -10.11
N LYS A 398 -4.23 -8.97 -9.61
CA LYS A 398 -2.94 -9.68 -9.75
C LYS A 398 -3.08 -11.08 -9.13
N PRO A 399 -2.38 -12.10 -9.66
CA PRO A 399 -2.29 -13.39 -9.00
C PRO A 399 -1.75 -13.18 -7.59
N THR A 400 -2.49 -13.68 -6.61
CA THR A 400 -2.22 -13.47 -5.19
C THR A 400 -1.81 -14.76 -4.51
N ALA A 401 -1.22 -14.62 -3.33
CA ALA A 401 -0.67 -15.72 -2.55
C ALA A 401 -1.64 -16.90 -2.39
N ALA A 402 -2.93 -16.62 -2.17
CA ALA A 402 -3.95 -17.65 -2.04
C ALA A 402 -4.17 -18.47 -3.33
N ASN A 403 -4.07 -17.85 -4.51
CA ASN A 403 -4.24 -18.56 -5.78
C ASN A 403 -3.10 -19.55 -6.03
N SER A 404 -1.88 -19.20 -5.64
CA SER A 404 -0.73 -20.12 -5.73
C SER A 404 -0.95 -21.38 -4.89
N VAL A 405 -1.61 -21.25 -3.73
CA VAL A 405 -1.93 -22.39 -2.86
C VAL A 405 -3.09 -23.21 -3.40
N VAL A 406 -4.18 -22.58 -3.89
CA VAL A 406 -5.34 -23.29 -4.42
C VAL A 406 -5.01 -24.05 -5.71
N GLY A 407 -4.17 -23.50 -6.58
CA GLY A 407 -3.80 -24.11 -7.86
C GLY A 407 -2.65 -25.11 -7.78
N ALA A 408 -2.00 -25.25 -6.63
CA ALA A 408 -0.82 -26.09 -6.50
C ALA A 408 -1.14 -27.58 -6.55
N SER A 409 -0.28 -28.32 -7.23
CA SER A 409 -0.21 -29.79 -7.17
C SER A 409 1.03 -30.26 -6.40
N GLN A 410 2.03 -29.38 -6.27
CA GLN A 410 3.28 -29.66 -5.59
C GLN A 410 3.79 -28.44 -4.80
N VAL A 411 4.53 -28.72 -3.73
CA VAL A 411 5.23 -27.73 -2.91
C VAL A 411 6.66 -28.19 -2.61
N ARG A 412 7.60 -27.25 -2.58
CA ARG A 412 9.02 -27.49 -2.25
C ARG A 412 9.52 -26.47 -1.23
N LEU A 413 10.48 -26.87 -0.41
CA LEU A 413 11.15 -25.98 0.54
C LEU A 413 12.66 -26.02 0.30
N VAL A 414 13.18 -24.99 -0.36
CA VAL A 414 14.60 -24.92 -0.75
C VAL A 414 15.20 -23.64 -0.19
N ASN A 415 16.27 -23.75 0.60
CA ASN A 415 16.96 -22.61 1.21
C ASN A 415 16.02 -21.66 1.98
N GLY A 416 15.02 -22.21 2.67
CA GLY A 416 14.04 -21.43 3.44
C GLY A 416 12.95 -20.74 2.59
N HIS A 417 12.88 -21.07 1.29
CA HIS A 417 11.85 -20.57 0.39
C HIS A 417 10.83 -21.67 0.12
N LEU A 418 9.56 -21.40 0.41
CA LEU A 418 8.44 -22.28 0.11
C LEU A 418 7.92 -21.96 -1.30
N THR A 419 7.95 -22.92 -2.20
CA THR A 419 7.62 -22.72 -3.62
C THR A 419 6.52 -23.66 -4.06
N PHE A 420 5.50 -23.13 -4.73
CA PHE A 420 4.34 -23.88 -5.21
C PHE A 420 4.39 -24.04 -6.73
N TYR A 421 4.00 -25.22 -7.20
CA TYR A 421 3.96 -25.58 -8.61
C TYR A 421 2.60 -26.20 -8.96
N ASP A 422 2.14 -25.99 -10.19
CA ASP A 422 0.93 -26.64 -10.70
C ASP A 422 1.21 -28.09 -11.16
N ALA A 423 0.23 -28.74 -11.77
CA ALA A 423 0.37 -30.13 -12.26
C ALA A 423 1.27 -30.28 -13.50
N THR A 424 1.68 -29.18 -14.11
CA THR A 424 2.59 -29.12 -15.26
C THR A 424 4.02 -28.72 -14.86
N ASP A 425 4.30 -28.70 -13.55
CA ASP A 425 5.53 -28.19 -12.95
C ASP A 425 5.80 -26.69 -13.21
N SER A 426 4.76 -25.94 -13.59
CA SER A 426 4.87 -24.49 -13.74
C SER A 426 4.85 -23.81 -12.37
N LEU A 427 5.74 -22.83 -12.17
CA LEU A 427 5.86 -22.06 -10.94
C LEU A 427 4.60 -21.20 -10.70
N LEU A 428 3.94 -21.40 -9.57
CA LEU A 428 2.78 -20.61 -9.15
C LEU A 428 3.13 -19.49 -8.16
N GLY A 429 4.19 -19.65 -7.37
CA GLY A 429 4.62 -18.62 -6.42
C GLY A 429 5.71 -19.10 -5.46
N THR A 430 6.52 -18.15 -4.98
CA THR A 430 7.61 -18.38 -4.02
C THR A 430 7.41 -17.52 -2.80
N PHE A 431 7.65 -18.08 -1.62
CA PHE A 431 7.38 -17.45 -0.34
C PHE A 431 8.57 -17.56 0.61
N VAL A 432 8.76 -16.56 1.45
CA VAL A 432 9.71 -16.57 2.58
C VAL A 432 8.95 -16.57 3.89
N ARG A 433 9.52 -17.20 4.92
CA ARG A 433 8.93 -17.18 6.25
C ARG A 433 8.86 -15.73 6.75
N ALA A 434 7.68 -15.31 7.20
CA ALA A 434 7.48 -13.99 7.77
C ALA A 434 8.17 -13.95 9.15
N THR A 435 9.06 -12.98 9.37
CA THR A 435 9.62 -12.68 10.69
C THR A 435 8.64 -11.78 11.43
N ASN A 436 8.22 -12.20 12.62
CA ASN A 436 7.42 -11.39 13.53
C ASN A 436 8.15 -10.13 13.98
#